data_AF-A0A940GKW8-F1
#
_entry.id   AF-A0A940GKW8-F1
#
_cell.length_a   1.000
_cell.length_b   1.000
_cell.length_c   1.000
_cell.angle_alpha   90.00
_cell.angle_beta   90.00
_cell.angle_gamma   90.00
#
_symmetry.space_group_name_H-M   'P 1'
#
loop_
_entity.id
_entity.type
_entity.pdbx_description
1 polymer ?
#
loop_
_entity_poly.entity_id
_entity_poly.type
_entity_poly.pdbx_seq_one_letter_code
_entity_poly.pdbx_strand_id
1 'polypeptide(L)'
;MSLLKYAALGAVGAVAYKIWQKAVAGQSHPAPAAFAPAQGAPNDPAPVRDAGPAAMRDTPRAWDVEDQQSDESFPASDPPGNY
;
A
#
# COMPACT_ATOMS: atom_id res chain seq x y z
N MET A 1 18.84 13.11 -44.91
CA MET A 1 17.49 13.37 -44.33
C MET A 1 16.90 12.23 -43.50
N SER A 2 17.52 11.04 -43.41
CA SER A 2 17.02 9.95 -42.57
C SER A 2 17.32 10.18 -41.08
N LEU A 3 18.50 10.71 -40.75
CA LEU A 3 18.92 10.96 -39.36
C LEU A 3 17.95 11.88 -38.59
N LEU A 4 17.53 12.99 -39.20
CA LEU A 4 16.57 13.92 -38.61
C LEU A 4 15.19 13.26 -38.37
N LYS A 5 14.77 12.34 -39.24
CA LYS A 5 13.52 11.59 -39.08
C LYS A 5 13.60 10.62 -37.91
N TYR A 6 14.72 9.91 -37.74
CA TYR A 6 14.92 9.03 -36.59
C TYR A 6 15.04 9.80 -35.28
N ALA A 7 15.71 10.96 -35.28
CA ALA A 7 15.78 11.84 -34.11
C ALA A 7 14.39 12.35 -33.70
N ALA A 8 13.57 12.77 -34.68
CA ALA A 8 12.20 13.19 -34.44
C ALA A 8 11.34 12.03 -33.89
N LEU A 9 11.47 10.83 -34.45
CA LEU A 9 10.74 9.64 -34.02
C LEU A 9 11.13 9.20 -32.59
N GLY A 10 12.43 9.26 -32.26
CA GLY A 10 12.92 9.02 -30.91
C GLY A 10 12.42 10.05 -29.90
N ALA A 11 12.39 11.34 -30.27
CA ALA A 11 11.88 12.40 -29.40
C ALA A 11 10.38 12.22 -29.10
N VAL A 12 9.57 11.89 -30.11
CA VAL A 12 8.14 11.59 -29.93
C VAL A 12 7.93 10.37 -29.02
N GLY A 13 8.71 9.30 -29.24
CA GLY A 13 8.67 8.11 -28.39
C GLY A 13 9.01 8.41 -26.93
N ALA A 14 10.05 9.21 -26.67
CA ALA A 14 10.45 9.58 -25.32
C ALA A 14 9.38 10.43 -24.60
N VAL A 15 8.74 11.37 -25.32
CA VAL A 15 7.64 12.18 -24.77
C VAL A 15 6.43 11.30 -24.44
N ALA A 16 6.03 10.43 -25.37
CA ALA A 16 4.92 9.50 -25.15
C ALA A 16 5.18 8.57 -23.95
N TYR A 17 6.41 8.04 -23.85
CA TYR A 17 6.82 7.19 -22.73
C TYR A 17 6.74 7.92 -21.39
N LYS A 18 7.21 9.18 -21.31
CA LYS A 18 7.11 9.97 -20.08
C LYS A 18 5.67 10.30 -19.68
N ILE A 19 4.79 10.56 -20.65
CA ILE A 19 3.36 10.77 -20.37
C ILE A 19 2.73 9.49 -19.82
N TRP A 20 3.01 8.35 -20.45
CA TRP A 20 2.54 7.05 -19.99
C TRP A 20 3.06 6.69 -18.59
N GLN A 21 4.35 6.88 -18.33
CA GLN A 21 4.93 6.65 -17.00
C GLN A 21 4.25 7.49 -15.92
N LYS A 22 3.98 8.78 -16.18
CA LYS A 22 3.26 9.64 -15.23
C LYS A 22 1.82 9.19 -15.00
N ALA A 23 1.14 8.72 -16.05
CA ALA A 23 -0.23 8.20 -15.93
C ALA A 23 -0.29 6.89 -15.14
N VAL A 24 0.72 6.02 -15.26
CA VAL A 24 0.79 4.73 -14.56
C VAL A 24 1.39 4.86 -13.15
N ALA A 25 2.29 5.82 -12.91
CA ALA A 25 2.91 6.05 -11.59
C ALA A 25 1.90 6.48 -10.51
N GLY A 26 0.70 6.92 -10.90
CA GLY A 26 -0.40 7.21 -9.98
C GLY A 26 -1.22 5.98 -9.57
N GLN A 27 -0.90 4.78 -10.08
CA GLN A 27 -1.48 3.53 -9.61
C GLN A 27 -0.89 3.22 -8.24
N SER A 28 -1.52 3.84 -7.24
CA SER A 28 -1.37 3.53 -5.82
C SER A 28 -1.46 2.01 -5.69
N HIS A 29 -0.45 1.40 -5.06
CA HIS A 29 -0.51 -0.03 -4.74
C HIS A 29 -1.86 -0.27 -4.06
N PRO A 30 -2.71 -1.19 -4.58
CA PRO A 30 -3.98 -1.46 -3.94
C PRO A 30 -3.69 -1.81 -2.48
N ALA A 31 -4.39 -1.16 -1.55
CA ALA A 31 -4.20 -1.39 -0.13
C ALA A 31 -4.21 -2.91 0.14
N PRO A 32 -3.37 -3.42 1.06
CA PRO A 32 -3.32 -4.84 1.36
C PRO A 32 -4.72 -5.39 1.63
N ALA A 33 -5.01 -6.59 1.14
CA ALA A 33 -6.38 -7.12 1.14
C ALA A 33 -7.03 -7.19 2.53
N ALA A 34 -6.26 -7.21 3.61
CA ALA A 34 -6.77 -7.27 4.98
C ALA A 34 -7.00 -5.89 5.63
N PHE A 35 -6.59 -4.80 4.98
CA PHE A 35 -6.43 -3.49 5.62
C PHE A 35 -7.64 -2.60 5.37
N ALA A 36 -8.03 -1.83 6.39
CA ALA A 36 -8.98 -0.74 6.21
C ALA A 36 -8.41 0.33 5.26
N PRO A 37 -9.25 1.18 4.66
CA PRO A 37 -8.76 2.34 3.92
C PRO A 37 -7.79 3.18 4.77
N ALA A 38 -6.72 3.67 4.14
CA ALA A 38 -5.65 4.45 4.78
C ALA A 38 -4.76 3.71 5.81
N GLN A 39 -4.85 2.37 5.90
CA GLN A 39 -3.91 1.55 6.67
C GLN A 39 -2.70 1.12 5.82
N GLY A 40 -1.55 0.92 6.47
CA GLY A 40 -0.30 0.49 5.85
C GLY A 40 0.50 1.64 5.21
N ALA A 41 1.81 1.65 5.41
CA ALA A 41 2.69 2.69 4.87
C ALA A 41 2.90 2.50 3.35
N PRO A 42 2.77 3.58 2.53
CA PRO A 42 3.13 3.51 1.12
C PRO A 42 4.60 3.11 0.95
N ASN A 43 4.87 2.12 0.11
CA ASN A 43 6.21 1.58 -0.19
C ASN A 43 6.86 0.74 0.93
N ASP A 44 6.11 0.31 1.94
CA ASP A 44 6.57 -0.74 2.85
C ASP A 44 6.45 -2.12 2.16
N PRO A 45 7.53 -2.91 2.03
CA PRO A 45 7.46 -4.25 1.46
C PRO A 45 6.66 -5.24 2.32
N ALA A 46 6.47 -4.96 3.62
CA ALA A 46 5.72 -5.79 4.56
C ALA A 46 4.92 -4.90 5.54
N PRO A 47 3.92 -4.15 5.05
CA PRO A 47 3.17 -3.22 5.87
C PRO A 47 2.43 -3.99 6.97
N VAL A 48 2.44 -3.41 8.16
CA VAL A 48 1.62 -3.84 9.30
C VAL A 48 0.53 -2.79 9.52
N ARG A 49 -0.71 -3.21 9.74
CA ARG A 49 -1.82 -2.31 10.09
C ARG A 49 -1.81 -2.02 11.58
N ASP A 50 -2.49 -0.95 11.99
CA ASP A 50 -2.79 -0.71 13.40
C ASP A 50 -3.64 -1.85 13.98
N ALA A 51 -3.59 -2.01 15.30
CA ALA A 51 -4.44 -2.98 16.01
C ALA A 51 -5.91 -2.51 16.08
N GLY A 52 -6.81 -3.47 16.18
CA GLY A 52 -8.23 -3.28 16.36
C GLY A 52 -9.08 -3.39 15.09
N PRO A 53 -10.41 -3.51 15.26
CA PRO A 53 -11.34 -3.83 14.18
C PRO A 53 -11.53 -2.68 13.19
N ALA A 54 -11.21 -1.44 13.59
CA ALA A 54 -11.24 -0.26 12.72
C ALA A 54 -10.12 -0.24 11.67
N ALA A 55 -9.03 -0.97 11.92
CA ALA A 55 -7.91 -1.10 10.99
C ALA A 55 -8.07 -2.30 10.04
N MET A 56 -9.11 -3.12 10.21
CA MET A 56 -9.44 -4.26 9.36
C MET A 56 -10.33 -3.84 8.19
N ARG A 57 -10.13 -4.46 7.02
CA ARG A 57 -11.02 -4.28 5.86
C ARG A 57 -12.46 -4.66 6.20
N ASP A 58 -12.60 -5.84 6.81
CA ASP A 58 -13.89 -6.42 7.17
C ASP A 58 -14.00 -6.44 8.69
N THR A 59 -14.85 -5.58 9.25
CA THR A 59 -15.04 -5.47 10.69
C THR A 59 -15.77 -6.72 11.22
N PRO A 60 -15.23 -7.43 12.22
CA PRO A 60 -15.88 -8.59 12.81
C PRO A 60 -17.13 -8.19 13.60
N ARG A 61 -18.09 -9.12 13.71
CA ARG A 61 -19.36 -8.87 14.43
C ARG A 61 -19.21 -8.79 15.94
N ALA A 62 -18.20 -9.48 16.47
CA ALA A 62 -17.84 -9.48 17.87
C ALA A 62 -16.33 -9.21 17.96
N TRP A 63 -15.93 -8.51 19.01
CA TRP A 63 -14.55 -8.18 19.31
C TRP A 63 -14.46 -8.02 20.82
N ASP A 64 -13.78 -8.95 21.48
CA ASP A 64 -13.60 -8.91 22.93
C ASP A 64 -12.21 -8.38 23.33
N VAL A 65 -11.93 -8.41 24.63
CA VAL A 65 -10.68 -7.87 25.17
C VAL A 65 -9.51 -8.81 24.84
N GLU A 66 -9.76 -10.11 24.80
CA GLU A 66 -8.78 -11.12 24.40
C GLU A 66 -8.38 -10.94 22.93
N ASP A 67 -9.34 -10.69 22.03
CA ASP A 67 -9.10 -10.33 20.63
C ASP A 67 -8.22 -9.09 20.52
N GLN A 68 -8.57 -8.02 21.25
CA GLN A 68 -7.80 -6.77 21.25
C GLN A 68 -6.37 -6.98 21.74
N GLN A 69 -6.19 -7.66 22.88
CA GLN A 69 -4.89 -7.94 23.46
C GLN A 69 -4.03 -8.83 22.55
N SER A 70 -4.67 -9.80 21.88
CA SER A 70 -4.00 -10.65 20.90
C SER A 70 -3.51 -9.83 19.71
N ASP A 71 -4.34 -8.93 19.18
CA ASP A 71 -3.98 -8.08 18.03
C ASP A 71 -2.90 -7.04 18.38
N GLU A 72 -2.94 -6.46 19.59
CA GLU A 72 -1.93 -5.50 20.08
C GLU A 72 -0.56 -6.13 20.39
N SER A 73 -0.52 -7.44 20.62
CA SER A 73 0.74 -8.15 20.88
C SER A 73 1.66 -8.21 19.66
N PHE A 74 1.15 -7.94 18.46
CA PHE A 74 1.94 -7.95 17.23
C PHE A 74 2.28 -6.53 16.73
N PRO A 75 3.50 -6.30 16.19
CA PRO A 75 4.60 -7.26 16.01
C PRO A 75 5.52 -7.40 17.25
N ALA A 76 5.28 -6.65 18.33
CA ALA A 76 6.19 -6.51 19.46
C ALA A 76 6.46 -7.82 20.23
N SER A 77 5.61 -8.85 20.09
CA SER A 77 5.69 -10.15 20.75
C SER A 77 5.67 -10.11 22.29
N ASP A 78 5.34 -8.96 22.89
CA ASP A 78 5.18 -8.83 24.33
C ASP A 78 3.77 -9.31 24.75
N PRO A 79 3.66 -10.13 25.80
CA PRO A 79 2.35 -10.51 26.33
C PRO A 79 1.62 -9.27 26.88
N PRO A 80 0.28 -9.22 26.80
CA PRO A 80 -0.51 -8.08 27.29
C PRO A 80 -0.23 -7.82 28.78
N GLY A 81 0.30 -6.64 29.08
CA GLY A 81 0.72 -6.22 30.42
C GLY A 81 -0.38 -5.56 31.24
N ASN A 82 -1.59 -6.10 31.26
CA ASN A 82 -2.76 -5.47 31.89
C ASN A 82 -2.99 -5.95 33.34
N TYR A 83 -1.93 -6.03 34.16
CA TYR A 83 -1.99 -6.47 35.57
C TYR A 83 -2.46 -5.40 36.54
#